data_AF-A0A9E0RCM0-F1
#
_entry.id   AF-A0A9E0RCM0-F1
#
_cell.length_a   1.000
_cell.length_b   1.000
_cell.length_c   1.000
_cell.angle_alpha   90.00
_cell.angle_beta   90.00
_cell.angle_gamma   90.00
#
_symmetry.space_group_name_H-M   'P 1'
#
loop_
_entity.id
_entity.type
_entity.pdbx_description
1 polymer ?
#
loop_
_entity_poly.entity_id
_entity_poly.type
_entity_poly.pdbx_seq_one_letter_code
_entity_poly.pdbx_strand_id
1 'polypeptide(L)'
;MGVETVIYSGVTPDPRFLVVENGLEMLRQNHCDAVLAVGGGSSIDAAKVIALAAMKEAHGTYAVPIYLNKAEIIQVLRALSAS
;
A
#
# COMPACT_ATOMS: atom_id res chain seq x y z
N MET A 1 -20.78 -14.23 3.88
CA MET A 1 -19.38 -13.79 3.75
C MET A 1 -19.34 -12.28 3.90
N GLY A 2 -18.35 -11.73 4.62
CA GLY A 2 -18.22 -10.30 4.91
C GLY A 2 -16.75 -9.89 4.88
N VAL A 3 -16.50 -8.59 5.01
CA VAL A 3 -15.15 -8.00 5.10
C VAL A 3 -14.95 -7.56 6.54
N GLU A 4 -13.91 -8.06 7.19
CA GLU A 4 -13.49 -7.54 8.49
C GLU A 4 -12.69 -6.26 8.29
N THR A 5 -12.91 -5.26 9.14
CA THR A 5 -12.36 -3.92 8.95
C THR A 5 -11.69 -3.41 10.21
N VAL A 6 -10.52 -2.80 10.05
CA VAL A 6 -9.82 -2.03 11.08
C VAL A 6 -9.72 -0.58 10.62
N ILE A 7 -9.95 0.37 11.53
CA ILE A 7 -10.00 1.80 11.21
C ILE A 7 -8.70 2.48 11.60
N TYR A 8 -8.02 3.06 10.62
CA TYR A 8 -6.94 4.01 10.83
C TYR A 8 -7.43 5.45 10.64
N SER A 9 -7.52 6.22 11.73
CA SER A 9 -8.00 7.61 11.72
C SER A 9 -6.88 8.65 11.95
N GLY A 10 -5.61 8.24 11.88
CA GLY A 10 -4.44 9.10 12.15
C GLY A 10 -4.03 10.04 11.02
N VAL A 11 -4.80 10.10 9.93
CA VAL A 11 -4.45 10.92 8.75
C VAL A 11 -4.64 12.40 9.07
N THR A 12 -3.58 13.18 8.92
CA THR A 12 -3.60 14.64 9.03
C THR A 12 -3.51 15.30 7.64
N PRO A 13 -3.91 16.57 7.50
CA PRO A 13 -3.56 17.37 6.32
C PRO A 13 -2.04 17.35 6.10
N ASP A 14 -1.61 17.26 4.84
CA ASP A 14 -0.20 17.08 4.44
C ASP A 14 0.48 15.91 5.18
N PRO A 15 0.08 14.65 4.87
CA PRO A 15 0.50 13.49 5.64
C PRO A 15 2.01 13.28 5.52
N ARG A 16 2.71 13.44 6.65
CA ARG A 16 4.15 13.22 6.75
C ARG A 16 4.47 11.73 6.84
N PHE A 17 5.76 11.39 6.71
CA PHE A 17 6.28 10.03 6.80
C PHE A 17 5.69 9.21 7.97
N LEU A 18 5.56 9.80 9.15
CA LEU A 18 5.03 9.13 10.35
C LEU A 18 3.57 8.65 10.19
N VAL A 19 2.74 9.36 9.42
CA VAL A 19 1.35 8.95 9.14
C VAL A 19 1.32 7.65 8.33
N VAL A 20 2.25 7.51 7.39
CA VAL A 20 2.40 6.31 6.56
C VAL A 20 2.95 5.17 7.39
N GLU A 21 3.99 5.42 8.20
CA GLU A 21 4.62 4.42 9.05
C GLU A 21 3.62 3.80 10.05
N ASN A 22 2.85 4.63 10.75
CA ASN A 22 1.82 4.18 11.69
C ASN A 22 0.70 3.39 11.00
N GLY A 23 0.26 3.86 9.82
CA GLY A 23 -0.77 3.15 9.05
C GLY A 23 -0.29 1.80 8.53
N LEU A 24 0.97 1.72 8.11
CA LEU A 24 1.61 0.48 7.67
C LEU A 24 1.80 -0.49 8.84
N GLU A 25 2.19 -0.01 10.01
CA GLU A 25 2.27 -0.83 11.21
C GLU A 25 0.91 -1.43 11.59
N MET A 26 -0.15 -0.62 11.59
CA MET A 26 -1.51 -1.12 11.84
C MET A 26 -1.93 -2.17 10.82
N LEU A 27 -1.65 -1.95 9.53
CA LEU A 27 -1.93 -2.90 8.45
C LEU A 27 -1.26 -4.26 8.72
N ARG A 28 0.01 -4.26 9.14
CA ARG A 28 0.75 -5.48 9.48
C ARG A 28 0.21 -6.18 10.72
N GLN A 29 0.01 -5.43 11.81
CA GLN A 29 -0.43 -5.97 13.09
C GLN A 29 -1.80 -6.65 13.00
N ASN A 30 -2.66 -6.18 12.10
CA ASN A 30 -4.01 -6.70 11.91
C ASN A 30 -4.13 -7.65 10.71
N HIS A 31 -3.01 -7.99 10.06
CA HIS A 31 -2.97 -8.87 8.90
C HIS A 31 -3.94 -8.47 7.78
N CYS A 32 -4.04 -7.16 7.51
CA CYS A 32 -4.95 -6.64 6.50
C CYS A 32 -4.43 -6.94 5.08
N ASP A 33 -5.33 -7.39 4.20
CA ASP A 33 -5.01 -7.65 2.79
C ASP A 33 -5.21 -6.43 1.87
N ALA A 34 -5.92 -5.40 2.35
CA ALA A 34 -6.28 -4.22 1.57
C ALA A 34 -6.34 -2.93 2.39
N VAL A 35 -6.21 -1.79 1.71
CA VAL A 35 -6.39 -0.45 2.27
C VAL A 35 -7.54 0.23 1.53
N LEU A 36 -8.52 0.76 2.28
CA LEU A 36 -9.62 1.56 1.74
C LEU A 36 -9.53 2.99 2.27
N ALA A 37 -9.44 3.96 1.38
CA ALA A 37 -9.48 5.37 1.74
C ALA A 37 -10.91 5.87 1.88
N VAL A 38 -11.22 6.54 2.99
CA VAL A 38 -12.48 7.27 3.19
C VAL A 38 -12.14 8.70 3.61
N GLY A 39 -12.52 9.67 2.79
CA GLY A 39 -12.24 11.09 3.03
C GLY A 39 -11.76 11.83 1.77
N GLY A 40 -11.06 12.96 1.99
CA GLY A 40 -10.53 13.80 0.91
C GLY A 40 -9.15 13.36 0.40
N GLY A 41 -8.48 14.25 -0.34
CA GLY A 41 -7.19 13.98 -0.99
C GLY A 41 -6.11 13.46 -0.04
N SER A 42 -5.98 14.02 1.17
CA SER A 42 -5.00 13.57 2.16
C SER A 42 -5.19 12.11 2.58
N SER A 43 -6.44 11.66 2.78
CA SER A 43 -6.74 10.26 3.10
C SER A 43 -6.41 9.33 1.93
N ILE A 44 -6.72 9.76 0.71
CA ILE A 44 -6.45 8.99 -0.51
C ILE A 44 -4.94 8.86 -0.73
N ASP A 45 -4.18 9.93 -0.58
CA ASP A 45 -2.74 9.91 -0.80
C ASP A 45 -2.00 9.14 0.30
N ALA A 46 -2.40 9.30 1.57
CA ALA A 46 -1.87 8.47 2.66
C ALA A 46 -2.13 6.98 2.39
N ALA A 47 -3.34 6.60 1.98
CA ALA A 47 -3.69 5.21 1.67
C ALA A 47 -2.86 4.63 0.52
N LYS A 48 -2.65 5.40 -0.56
CA LYS A 48 -1.79 4.97 -1.68
C LYS A 48 -0.36 4.69 -1.22
N VAL A 49 0.22 5.58 -0.41
CA VAL A 49 1.61 5.43 0.05
C VAL A 49 1.74 4.27 1.04
N ILE A 50 0.78 4.07 1.94
CA ILE A 50 0.74 2.91 2.84
C ILE A 50 0.69 1.61 2.03
N ALA A 51 -0.22 1.50 1.05
CA ALA A 51 -0.32 0.32 0.20
C ALA A 51 0.96 0.08 -0.61
N LEU A 52 1.56 1.13 -1.16
CA LEU A 52 2.83 1.05 -1.88
C LEU A 52 3.98 0.57 -0.99
N ALA A 53 4.05 1.07 0.24
CA ALA A 53 5.06 0.68 1.21
C ALA A 53 4.91 -0.80 1.61
N ALA A 54 3.68 -1.26 1.87
CA ALA A 54 3.40 -2.67 2.11
C ALA A 54 3.82 -3.57 0.94
N MET A 55 3.59 -3.11 -0.30
CA MET A 55 4.00 -3.82 -1.52
C MET A 55 5.53 -3.84 -1.72
N LYS A 56 6.24 -2.76 -1.35
CA LYS A 56 7.71 -2.72 -1.41
C LYS A 56 8.37 -3.69 -0.44
N GLU A 57 7.74 -4.02 0.68
CA GLU A 57 8.25 -5.03 1.61
C GLU A 57 8.14 -6.44 1.06
N ALA A 58 7.13 -6.70 0.22
CA ALA A 58 7.00 -7.97 -0.49
C ALA A 58 8.06 -8.14 -1.60
N HIS A 59 8.63 -7.04 -2.10
CA HIS A 59 9.70 -7.07 -3.11
C HIS A 59 10.65 -5.87 -2.95
N GLY A 60 11.84 -6.11 -2.39
CA GLY A 60 12.79 -5.07 -1.94
C GLY A 60 13.38 -4.14 -3.02
N THR A 61 12.88 -4.16 -4.26
CA THR A 61 13.39 -3.37 -5.38
C THR A 61 12.33 -2.47 -6.02
N TYR A 62 11.04 -2.84 -6.00
CA TYR A 62 9.92 -2.05 -6.57
C TYR A 62 8.58 -2.55 -6.02
N ALA A 63 7.56 -1.70 -6.01
CA ALA A 63 6.25 -2.09 -5.53
C ALA A 63 5.57 -3.02 -6.54
N VAL A 64 5.21 -4.22 -6.08
CA VAL A 64 4.48 -5.23 -6.87
C VAL A 64 3.00 -5.19 -6.47
N PRO A 65 2.08 -4.83 -7.37
CA PRO A 65 0.64 -4.91 -7.09
C PRO A 65 0.25 -6.31 -6.62
N ILE A 66 -0.53 -6.36 -5.53
CA ILE A 66 -0.96 -7.60 -4.85
C ILE A 66 -1.72 -8.57 -5.77
N TYR A 67 -2.23 -8.06 -6.89
CA TYR A 67 -2.97 -8.83 -7.90
C TYR A 67 -2.08 -9.40 -9.01
N LEU A 68 -0.80 -9.04 -9.06
CA LEU A 68 0.11 -9.55 -10.09
C LEU A 68 0.76 -10.84 -9.65
N ASN A 69 0.62 -11.86 -10.48
CA ASN A 69 1.34 -13.11 -10.32
C ASN A 69 2.81 -12.97 -10.76
N LYS A 70 3.63 -13.97 -10.40
CA LYS A 70 5.08 -13.99 -10.71
C LYS A 70 5.39 -13.75 -12.19
N ALA A 71 4.58 -14.26 -13.11
CA ALA A 71 4.80 -14.10 -14.55
C ALA A 71 4.56 -12.65 -14.99
N GLU A 72 3.52 -12.01 -14.48
CA GLU A 72 3.18 -10.62 -14.80
C GLU A 72 4.24 -9.65 -14.27
N ILE A 73 4.79 -9.91 -13.08
CA ILE A 73 5.92 -9.14 -12.52
C ILE A 73 7.13 -9.18 -13.46
N ILE A 74 7.52 -10.37 -13.92
CA ILE A 74 8.66 -10.55 -14.82
C ILE A 74 8.46 -9.78 -16.12
N GLN A 75 7.22 -9.73 -16.63
CA GLN A 75 6.91 -9.03 -17.86
C GLN A 75 7.08 -7.52 -17.73
N VAL A 76 6.60 -6.92 -16.63
CA VAL A 76 6.78 -5.49 -16.34
C VAL A 76 8.25 -5.12 -16.22
N LEU A 77 9.06 -5.93 -15.53
CA LEU A 77 10.49 -5.65 -15.36
C LEU A 77 11.27 -5.65 -16.66
N ARG A 78 10.95 -6.59 -17.56
CA ARG A 78 11.56 -6.64 -18.89
C ARG A 78 11.25 -5.39 -19.69
N ALA A 79 10.01 -4.90 -19.63
CA ALA A 79 9.62 -3.67 -20.33
C ALA A 79 10.40 -2.44 -19.83
N LEU A 80 10.60 -2.34 -18.51
CA LEU A 80 11.33 -1.22 -17.90
C LEU A 80 12.85 -1.27 -18.13
N SER A 81 13.43 -2.47 -18.24
CA SER A 81 14.87 -2.65 -18.45
C SER A 81 15.29 -2.47 -19.91
N ALA A 82 14.33 -2.36 -20.83
CA ALA A 82 14.54 -2.17 -22.26
C ALA A 82 14.43 -0.70 -22.70
N SER A 83 14.24 0.23 -21.75
CA SER A 83 14.15 1.69 -21.95
C SER A 83 15.37 2.37 -21.33
#